data_AF-A0A967LL69-F1
#
_entry.id   AF-A0A967LL69-F1
#
_cell.length_a   1.000
_cell.length_b   1.000
_cell.length_c   1.000
_cell.angle_alpha   90.00
_cell.angle_beta   90.00
_cell.angle_gamma   90.00
#
_symmetry.space_group_name_H-M   'P 1'
#
loop_
_entity.id
_entity.type
_entity.pdbx_description
1 polymer ?
#
loop_
_entity_poly.entity_id
_entity_poly.type
_entity_poly.pdbx_seq_one_letter_code
_entity_poly.pdbx_strand_id
1 'polypeptide(L)' 'ESVVPHTRIQHVDVRRGPLDRWLGLARVVVFTAGSRGAMVEVPGLDAGDAEALRDRLIA' A
#
# COMPACT_ATOMS: atom_id res chain seq x y z
N GLU A 1 2.12 -9.91 -12.41
CA GLU A 1 0.92 -9.79 -11.56
C GLU A 1 1.21 -10.37 -10.18
N SER A 2 0.85 -9.64 -9.13
CA SER A 2 0.93 -10.12 -7.75
C SER A 2 -0.48 -10.11 -7.18
N VAL A 3 -0.94 -11.25 -6.67
CA VAL A 3 -2.28 -11.40 -6.09
C VAL A 3 -2.12 -11.67 -4.59
N VAL A 4 -2.69 -10.80 -3.77
CA VAL A 4 -2.66 -10.91 -2.30
C VAL A 4 -4.05 -11.26 -1.80
N PRO A 5 -4.24 -12.44 -1.17
CA PRO A 5 -5.49 -12.75 -0.49
C PRO A 5 -5.70 -11.79 0.69
N HIS A 6 -6.91 -11.22 0.78
CA HIS A 6 -7.26 -10.27 1.82
C HIS A 6 -7.09 -10.85 3.25
N THR A 7 -7.38 -12.14 3.42
CA THR A 7 -7.19 -12.88 4.69
C THR A 7 -5.73 -12.99 5.14
N ARG A 8 -4.76 -12.63 4.29
CA ARG A 8 -3.34 -12.65 4.61
C ARG A 8 -2.79 -11.25 4.87
N ILE A 9 -3.57 -10.19 4.73
CA ILE A 9 -3.10 -8.84 5.02
C ILE A 9 -2.91 -8.72 6.53
N GLN A 10 -1.70 -8.33 6.94
CA GLN A 10 -1.37 -8.08 8.35
C GLN A 10 -1.46 -6.60 8.66
N HIS A 11 -0.86 -5.77 7.80
CA HIS A 11 -0.82 -4.33 7.98
C HIS A 11 -0.72 -3.64 6.63
N VAL A 12 -1.31 -2.45 6.52
CA VAL A 12 -1.26 -1.61 5.31
C VAL A 12 -0.75 -0.23 5.71
N ASP A 13 0.35 0.20 5.11
CA ASP A 13 0.94 1.51 5.31
C ASP A 13 0.79 2.38 4.07
N VAL A 14 0.54 3.67 4.27
CA VAL A 14 0.67 4.70 3.23
C VAL A 14 1.96 5.47 3.50
N ARG A 15 2.88 5.45 2.54
CA ARG A 15 4.14 6.19 2.62
C ARG A 15 4.14 7.34 1.63
N ARG A 16 4.69 8.48 2.08
CA ARG A 16 4.80 9.70 1.29
C ARG A 16 6.15 10.36 1.51
N GLY A 17 7.09 10.06 0.62
CA GLY A 17 8.43 10.66 0.64
C GLY A 17 8.41 12.17 0.32
N PRO A 18 9.56 12.85 0.42
CA PRO A 18 9.69 14.25 0.01
C PRO A 18 9.28 14.46 -1.47
N LEU A 19 9.71 13.58 -2.36
CA LEU A 19 9.36 13.63 -3.79
C LEU A 19 7.88 13.33 -4.02
N ASP A 20 7.33 12.30 -3.38
CA ASP A 20 5.91 11.97 -3.49
C ASP A 20 5.04 13.16 -3.04
N ARG A 21 5.42 13.82 -1.94
CA ARG A 21 4.73 15.04 -1.48
C ARG A 21 4.80 16.18 -2.48
N TRP A 22 5.96 16.41 -3.09
CA TRP A 22 6.12 17.45 -4.11
C TRP A 22 5.30 17.17 -5.37
N LEU A 23 5.14 15.89 -5.74
CA LEU A 23 4.40 15.47 -6.93
C LEU A 23 2.91 15.22 -6.66
N GLY A 24 2.44 15.39 -5.42
CA GLY A 24 1.05 15.05 -5.06
C GLY A 24 0.79 13.55 -4.87
N LEU A 25 1.81 12.71 -5.06
CA LEU A 25 1.72 11.26 -5.04
C LEU A 25 1.90 10.67 -3.64
N ALA A 26 1.63 9.37 -3.54
CA ALA A 26 1.84 8.50 -2.40
C ALA A 26 1.98 7.05 -2.87
N ARG A 27 2.21 6.16 -1.91
CA ARG A 27 2.49 4.76 -2.15
C ARG A 27 1.87 3.92 -1.05
N VAL A 28 1.21 2.83 -1.44
CA VAL A 28 0.62 1.88 -0.50
C VAL A 28 1.53 0.67 -0.38
N VAL A 29 1.81 0.27 0.86
CA VAL A 29 2.61 -0.89 1.22
C VAL A 29 1.73 -1.87 1.99
N VAL A 30 1.54 -3.05 1.43
CA VAL A 30 0.76 -4.13 2.04
C VAL A 30 1.72 -5.19 2.58
N PHE A 31 1.69 -5.40 3.89
CA PHE A 31 2.42 -6.46 4.56
C PHE A 31 1.52 -7.67 4.74
N THR A 32 1.98 -8.83 4.27
CA THR A 32 1.17 -10.04 4.27
C THR A 32 1.80 -11.15 5.11
N ALA A 33 0.97 -11.98 5.74
CA ALA A 33 1.37 -13.19 6.42
C ALA A 33 1.61 -14.29 5.38
N GLY A 34 2.83 -14.81 5.29
CA GLY A 34 3.22 -15.79 4.28
C GLY A 34 4.72 -16.01 4.20
N SER A 35 5.18 -16.51 3.05
CA SER A 35 6.60 -16.70 2.72
C SER A 35 7.42 -15.48 3.14
N ARG A 36 8.50 -15.71 3.90
CA ARG A 36 9.33 -14.69 4.58
C ARG A 36 9.33 -13.33 3.87
N GLY A 37 8.68 -12.34 4.49
CA GLY A 37 8.80 -10.93 4.08
C GLY A 37 7.96 -10.51 2.87
N ALA A 38 6.83 -11.17 2.59
CA ALA A 38 5.94 -10.77 1.51
C ALA A 38 5.34 -9.36 1.74
N MET A 39 6.03 -8.38 1.16
CA MET A 39 5.65 -6.97 1.08
C MET A 39 5.28 -6.67 -0.37
N VAL A 40 4.07 -6.15 -0.59
CA VAL A 40 3.61 -5.67 -1.90
C VAL A 40 3.50 -4.17 -1.85
N GLU A 41 4.00 -3.51 -2.87
CA GLU A 41 4.10 -2.07 -2.90
C GLU A 41 3.51 -1.51 -4.18
N VAL A 42 2.65 -0.50 -4.04
CA VAL A 42 1.96 0.18 -5.14
C VAL A 42 2.44 1.63 -5.17
N PRO A 43 3.44 1.96 -6.00
CA PRO A 43 3.94 3.33 -6.16
C PRO A 43 3.04 4.19 -7.04
N GLY A 44 3.20 5.51 -6.90
CA GLY A 44 2.69 6.49 -7.88
C GLY A 44 1.18 6.68 -7.85
N LEU A 45 0.55 6.41 -6.71
CA LEU A 45 -0.86 6.70 -6.50
C LEU A 45 -1.03 8.18 -6.15
N ASP A 46 -2.12 8.79 -6.57
CA ASP A 46 -2.53 10.05 -5.97
C ASP A 46 -2.73 9.87 -4.47
N ALA A 47 -2.40 10.89 -3.68
CA ALA A 47 -2.45 10.76 -2.22
C ALA A 47 -3.86 10.41 -1.69
N GLY A 48 -4.91 10.94 -2.31
CA GLY A 48 -6.30 10.58 -1.98
C GLY A 48 -6.62 9.13 -2.34
N ASP A 49 -6.13 8.66 -3.47
CA ASP A 49 -6.35 7.28 -3.92
C ASP A 49 -5.58 6.27 -3.06
N ALA A 50 -4.37 6.62 -2.61
CA ALA A 50 -3.60 5.80 -1.69
C ALA A 50 -4.31 5.62 -0.34
N GLU A 51 -4.89 6.69 0.19
CA GLU A 51 -5.71 6.67 1.41
C GLU A 51 -6.98 5.83 1.23
N ALA A 52 -7.73 6.05 0.15
CA ALA A 52 -8.93 5.28 -0.17
C ALA A 52 -8.62 3.79 -0.39
N LEU A 53 -7.48 3.47 -1.02
CA LEU A 53 -7.02 2.10 -1.20
C LEU A 53 -6.67 1.45 0.15
N ARG A 54 -5.97 2.16 1.04
CA ARG A 54 -5.74 1.65 2.41
C ARG A 54 -7.06 1.32 3.09
N ASP A 55 -8.01 2.25 3.10
CA ASP A 55 -9.29 2.06 3.79
C ASP A 55 -10.07 0.86 3.25
N ARG A 56 -10.04 0.63 1.93
CA ARG A 56 -10.64 -0.56 1.31
C ARG A 56 -9.91 -1.87 1.61
N LEU A 57 -8.62 -1.81 1.95
CA LEU A 57 -7.81 -2.98 2.28
C LEU A 57 -7.89 -3.36 3.76
N ILE A 58 -8.38 -2.48 4.63
CA ILE A 58 -8.54 -2.72 6.07
C ILE A 58 -10.00 -2.87 6.52
N ALA A 59 -10.95 -2.58 5.63
CA ALA A 59 -12.39 -2.76 5.85
C ALA A 59 -12.82 -4.22 5.63
#